data_AF-A0A2A4KTY2-F1
#
_entry.id   AF-A0A2A4KTY2-F1
#
_cell.length_a   1.000
_cell.length_b   1.000
_cell.length_c   1.000
_cell.angle_alpha   90.00
_cell.angle_beta   90.00
_cell.angle_gamma   90.00
#
_symmetry.space_group_name_H-M   'P 1'
#
loop_
_entity.id
_entity.type
_entity.pdbx_description
1 polymer ?
#
loop_
_entity_poly.entity_id
_entity_poly.type
_entity_poly.pdbx_seq_one_letter_code
_entity_poly.pdbx_strand_id
1 'polypeptide(L)'
;MRHFGHIAPATREGLFFREPCDFSTRSPARLLSVALGATLYSPATRPALADDVLKQAGRGVVSMVLCLEDSIDDAEVVAAEANLIRQFAALAARSESPGPTAPDVPLLFIRVREPAQITDLVERLGDAVRMLSGFVLPKFTEERGALFLEALAEAESACGQRLFAMPVLESPELLHLETRAEILQGIARSVDKYRDRVLALRLGVTDFCSAYGLRRAPDMTAYDVQIVGSVIADVVNVLGRADGTGFTITGPVWEYFRRQERMFKPQLRRSPFLEGRAEELRTALIEHDLDGLLREIELDRANGLLGKTCIHPSHVAPVHALSVVSHEEFTDAQDILRPERGGGGVLRSAYTNKMNEVKPHRAWAERTLQRAEVFGVAREDVGFVDLLAAGLTN
;
A
#
# COMPACT_ATOMS: atom_id res chain seq x y z
N MET A 1 -9.79 11.86 6.57
CA MET A 1 -8.42 11.67 6.06
C MET A 1 -8.31 11.85 4.55
N ARG A 2 -7.11 12.22 4.08
CA ARG A 2 -6.75 12.49 2.68
C ARG A 2 -5.24 12.28 2.48
N HIS A 3 -4.81 11.76 1.34
CA HIS A 3 -3.38 11.76 1.00
C HIS A 3 -2.85 13.20 0.91
N PHE A 4 -1.64 13.45 1.39
CA PHE A 4 -1.08 14.81 1.54
C PHE A 4 -1.91 15.75 2.43
N GLY A 5 -2.87 15.23 3.21
CA GLY A 5 -3.70 16.03 4.11
C GLY A 5 -2.92 16.70 5.24
N HIS A 6 -1.74 16.18 5.59
CA HIS A 6 -0.81 16.80 6.54
C HIS A 6 -0.15 18.07 6.00
N ILE A 7 -0.19 18.29 4.68
CA ILE A 7 0.36 19.49 4.04
C ILE A 7 -0.68 20.61 4.10
N ALA A 8 -0.20 21.83 4.41
CA ALA A 8 -1.02 23.03 4.47
C ALA A 8 -1.80 23.26 3.15
N PRO A 9 -3.08 23.70 3.19
CA PRO A 9 -3.90 23.88 2.00
C PRO A 9 -3.26 24.76 0.92
N ALA A 10 -2.64 25.88 1.30
CA ALA A 10 -1.98 26.78 0.35
C ALA A 10 -0.83 26.11 -0.43
N THR A 11 -0.08 25.21 0.22
CA THR A 11 0.97 24.44 -0.44
C THR A 11 0.35 23.39 -1.37
N ARG A 12 -0.73 22.72 -0.97
CA ARG A 12 -1.43 21.76 -1.82
C ARG A 12 -2.00 22.39 -3.09
N GLU A 13 -2.59 23.58 -3.00
CA GLU A 13 -3.13 24.31 -4.16
C GLU A 13 -2.06 24.61 -5.24
N GLY A 14 -0.82 24.83 -4.78
CA GLY A 14 0.35 25.00 -5.64
C GLY A 14 0.91 23.70 -6.23
N LEU A 15 0.55 22.53 -5.69
CA LEU A 15 1.05 21.22 -6.15
C LEU A 15 0.08 20.52 -7.10
N PHE A 16 -1.22 20.62 -6.81
CA PHE A 16 -2.24 19.79 -7.45
C PHE A 16 -3.11 20.59 -8.41
N PHE A 17 -3.22 20.10 -9.65
CA PHE A 17 -4.29 20.50 -10.57
C PHE A 17 -5.64 19.97 -10.08
N ARG A 18 -5.65 18.76 -9.50
CA ARG A 18 -6.78 18.19 -8.77
C ARG A 18 -6.28 17.60 -7.46
N GLU A 19 -6.78 18.08 -6.34
CA GLU A 19 -6.41 17.55 -5.05
C GLU A 19 -6.90 16.10 -4.84
N PRO A 20 -6.18 15.31 -4.04
CA PRO A 20 -6.65 14.01 -3.54
C PRO A 20 -8.04 14.10 -2.89
N CYS A 21 -8.90 13.09 -3.10
CA CYS A 21 -10.20 13.02 -2.45
C CYS A 21 -10.11 12.68 -0.95
N ASP A 22 -11.14 13.06 -0.18
CA ASP A 22 -11.30 12.57 1.19
C ASP A 22 -11.84 11.14 1.21
N PHE A 23 -11.39 10.36 2.20
CA PHE A 23 -11.90 9.01 2.44
C PHE A 23 -11.98 8.68 3.93
N SER A 24 -12.68 7.59 4.23
CA SER A 24 -12.84 7.04 5.57
C SER A 24 -13.04 5.52 5.48
N THR A 25 -13.07 4.81 6.61
CA THR A 25 -13.40 3.37 6.67
C THR A 25 -14.73 3.01 6.02
N ARG A 26 -15.65 3.99 5.85
CA ARG A 26 -16.94 3.82 5.17
C ARG A 26 -16.89 4.00 3.65
N SER A 27 -15.75 4.43 3.11
CA SER A 27 -15.59 4.58 1.66
C SER A 27 -15.68 3.22 0.95
N PRO A 28 -16.03 3.18 -0.35
CA PRO A 28 -16.08 1.95 -1.12
C PRO A 28 -14.73 1.21 -1.11
N ALA A 29 -14.76 -0.13 -1.09
CA ALA A 29 -13.55 -0.96 -1.08
C ALA A 29 -12.61 -0.65 -2.25
N ARG A 30 -13.18 -0.40 -3.43
CA ARG A 30 -12.45 0.00 -4.64
C ARG A 30 -11.60 1.26 -4.42
N LEU A 31 -12.11 2.24 -3.70
CA LEU A 31 -11.37 3.47 -3.38
C LEU A 31 -10.32 3.17 -2.32
N LEU A 32 -10.72 2.48 -1.25
CA LEU A 32 -9.85 2.15 -0.13
C LEU A 32 -8.65 1.28 -0.51
N SER A 33 -8.80 0.36 -1.48
CA SER A 33 -7.72 -0.51 -1.92
C SER A 33 -6.57 0.28 -2.56
N VAL A 34 -6.89 1.37 -3.26
CA VAL A 34 -5.92 2.32 -3.81
C VAL A 34 -5.38 3.24 -2.71
N ALA A 35 -6.26 3.69 -1.82
CA ALA A 35 -5.93 4.62 -0.72
C ALA A 35 -5.04 4.02 0.37
N LEU A 36 -4.78 2.71 0.35
CA LEU A 36 -3.78 2.11 1.23
C LEU A 36 -2.40 2.77 1.05
N GLY A 37 -2.02 3.11 -0.19
CA GLY A 37 -0.74 3.75 -0.51
C GLY A 37 0.46 3.07 0.15
N ALA A 38 1.23 3.84 0.92
CA ALA A 38 2.28 3.31 1.78
C ALA A 38 1.67 2.77 3.09
N THR A 39 1.52 1.44 3.20
CA THR A 39 1.07 0.85 4.46
C THR A 39 2.26 0.62 5.38
N LEU A 40 2.33 1.38 6.48
CA LEU A 40 3.43 1.31 7.43
C LEU A 40 3.20 0.21 8.49
N TYR A 41 4.16 -0.70 8.61
CA TYR A 41 4.13 -1.77 9.61
C TYR A 41 4.80 -1.31 10.90
N SER A 42 4.23 -1.71 12.02
CA SER A 42 4.78 -1.44 13.35
C SER A 42 4.53 -2.62 14.29
N PRO A 43 5.52 -3.03 15.10
CA PRO A 43 5.31 -4.10 16.07
C PRO A 43 4.31 -3.65 17.15
N ALA A 44 3.39 -4.54 17.52
CA ALA A 44 2.38 -4.26 18.54
C ALA A 44 2.96 -4.13 19.97
N THR A 45 4.24 -4.45 20.18
CA THR A 45 4.96 -4.31 21.46
C THR A 45 5.33 -2.86 21.81
N ARG A 46 5.18 -1.90 20.89
CA ARG A 46 5.58 -0.51 21.15
C ARG A 46 4.78 0.10 22.32
N PRO A 47 5.45 0.61 23.38
CA PRO A 47 4.77 1.03 24.61
C PRO A 47 3.93 2.31 24.44
N ALA A 48 4.24 3.14 23.44
CA ALA A 48 3.51 4.37 23.12
C ALA A 48 2.86 4.28 21.72
N LEU A 49 2.36 3.09 21.35
CA LEU A 49 1.85 2.81 20.00
C LEU A 49 0.75 3.80 19.55
N ALA A 50 -0.15 4.19 20.45
CA ALA A 50 -1.17 5.18 20.17
C ALA A 50 -0.58 6.54 19.77
N ASP A 51 0.47 7.00 20.47
CA ASP A 51 1.15 8.26 20.15
C ASP A 51 1.94 8.14 18.85
N ASP A 52 2.56 6.99 18.62
CA ASP A 52 3.27 6.70 17.37
C ASP A 52 2.33 6.72 16.16
N VAL A 53 1.14 6.11 16.27
CA VAL A 53 0.09 6.13 15.23
C VAL A 53 -0.29 7.57 14.88
N LEU A 54 -0.62 8.40 15.87
CA LEU A 54 -1.01 9.79 15.65
C LEU A 54 0.14 10.63 15.06
N LYS A 55 1.37 10.39 15.55
CA LYS A 55 2.58 11.02 15.01
C LYS A 55 2.81 10.67 13.55
N GLN A 56 2.61 9.41 13.17
CA GLN A 56 2.76 8.98 11.77
C GLN A 56 1.62 9.53 10.89
N ALA A 57 0.40 9.61 11.43
CA ALA A 57 -0.73 10.24 10.74
C ALA A 57 -0.43 11.71 10.39
N GLY A 58 0.11 12.47 11.36
CA GLY A 58 0.60 13.84 11.13
C GLY A 58 1.80 13.95 10.18
N ARG A 59 2.39 12.83 9.77
CA ARG A 59 3.46 12.74 8.76
C ARG A 59 2.95 12.19 7.42
N GLY A 60 1.63 12.12 7.26
CA GLY A 60 0.99 11.71 6.00
C GLY A 60 0.79 10.21 5.86
N VAL A 61 0.97 9.40 6.91
CA VAL A 61 0.60 7.98 6.89
C VAL A 61 -0.91 7.86 6.96
N VAL A 62 -1.50 7.18 5.98
CA VAL A 62 -2.95 6.97 5.90
C VAL A 62 -3.37 5.53 6.21
N SER A 63 -2.45 4.57 6.21
CA SER A 63 -2.71 3.18 6.59
C SER A 63 -1.54 2.57 7.36
N MET A 64 -1.86 1.80 8.41
CA MET A 64 -0.88 1.15 9.27
C MET A 64 -1.28 -0.29 9.60
N VAL A 65 -0.29 -1.16 9.72
CA VAL A 65 -0.45 -2.53 10.21
C VAL A 65 0.28 -2.66 11.53
N LEU A 66 -0.47 -3.04 12.56
CA LEU A 66 -0.01 -3.33 13.90
C LEU A 66 0.23 -4.83 13.99
N CYS A 67 1.49 -5.23 14.04
CA CYS A 67 1.90 -6.59 13.77
C CYS A 67 2.09 -7.38 15.06
N LEU A 68 1.36 -8.50 15.17
CA LEU A 68 1.48 -9.51 16.23
C LEU A 68 2.25 -10.76 15.76
N GLU A 69 2.76 -10.79 14.53
CA GLU A 69 3.41 -11.96 13.93
C GLU A 69 4.94 -11.75 13.83
N ASP A 70 5.54 -11.71 12.63
CA ASP A 70 7.00 -11.80 12.42
C ASP A 70 7.82 -10.65 13.04
N SER A 71 7.18 -9.55 13.43
CA SER A 71 7.88 -8.40 14.00
C SER A 71 8.05 -8.47 15.53
N ILE A 72 7.56 -9.53 16.18
CA ILE A 72 7.63 -9.72 17.63
C ILE A 72 8.04 -11.15 17.97
N ASP A 73 8.67 -11.35 19.12
CA ASP A 73 9.03 -12.68 19.60
C ASP A 73 7.77 -13.49 19.98
N ASP A 74 7.81 -14.82 19.79
CA ASP A 74 6.71 -15.72 20.13
C ASP A 74 6.33 -15.64 21.62
N ALA A 75 7.31 -15.40 22.50
CA ALA A 75 7.08 -15.23 23.93
C ALA A 75 6.40 -13.90 24.26
N GLU A 76 6.45 -12.91 23.37
CA GLU A 76 5.89 -11.57 23.60
C GLU A 76 4.42 -11.45 23.16
N VAL A 77 3.86 -12.43 22.44
CA VAL A 77 2.52 -12.33 21.82
C VAL A 77 1.44 -11.92 22.82
N VAL A 78 1.37 -12.59 23.98
CA VAL A 78 0.37 -12.29 25.02
C VAL A 78 0.51 -10.84 25.53
N ALA A 79 1.74 -10.40 25.76
CA ALA A 79 2.02 -9.04 26.22
C ALA A 79 1.74 -8.00 25.11
N ALA A 80 2.03 -8.33 23.85
CA ALA A 80 1.78 -7.51 22.68
C ALA A 80 0.28 -7.32 22.44
N GLU A 81 -0.53 -8.37 22.55
CA GLU A 81 -1.98 -8.27 22.48
C GLU A 81 -2.54 -7.39 23.61
N ALA A 82 -2.11 -7.63 24.85
CA ALA A 82 -2.54 -6.81 25.98
C ALA A 82 -2.14 -5.33 25.80
N ASN A 83 -0.97 -5.06 25.23
CA ASN A 83 -0.58 -3.71 24.85
C ASN A 83 -1.49 -3.16 23.76
N LEU A 84 -1.72 -3.90 22.68
CA LEU A 84 -2.59 -3.51 21.57
C LEU A 84 -3.97 -3.07 22.07
N ILE A 85 -4.62 -3.86 22.92
CA ILE A 85 -5.93 -3.52 23.51
C ILE A 85 -5.87 -2.18 24.26
N ARG A 86 -4.86 -1.98 25.14
CA ARG A 86 -4.70 -0.71 25.87
C ARG A 86 -4.46 0.48 24.93
N GLN A 87 -3.71 0.29 23.86
CA GLN A 87 -3.37 1.35 22.91
C GLN A 87 -4.58 1.74 22.04
N PHE A 88 -5.40 0.76 21.63
CA PHE A 88 -6.68 1.04 20.96
C PHE A 88 -7.65 1.78 21.86
N ALA A 89 -7.76 1.42 23.14
CA ALA A 89 -8.57 2.15 24.11
C ALA A 89 -8.08 3.60 24.26
N ALA A 90 -6.76 3.82 24.33
CA ALA A 90 -6.17 5.16 24.39
C ALA A 90 -6.45 5.99 23.12
N LEU A 91 -6.37 5.38 21.94
CA LEU A 91 -6.74 6.02 20.66
C LEU A 91 -8.21 6.40 20.64
N ALA A 92 -9.10 5.46 21.03
CA ALA A 92 -10.53 5.67 21.04
C ALA A 92 -10.93 6.83 21.97
N ALA A 93 -10.33 6.94 23.15
CA ALA A 93 -10.57 8.04 24.10
C ALA A 93 -10.13 9.41 23.57
N ARG A 94 -9.03 9.47 22.81
CA ARG A 94 -8.53 10.72 22.20
C ARG A 94 -9.38 11.19 21.02
N SER A 95 -9.97 10.26 20.29
CA SER A 95 -10.87 10.54 19.17
C SER A 95 -12.22 11.13 19.61
N GLU A 96 -12.67 10.83 20.84
CA GLU A 96 -13.92 11.36 21.39
C GLU A 96 -13.85 12.79 21.91
N SER A 97 -12.65 13.36 22.06
CA SER A 97 -12.50 14.72 22.58
C SER A 97 -13.05 15.74 21.58
N PRO A 98 -14.18 16.42 21.85
CA PRO A 98 -14.84 17.29 20.89
C PRO A 98 -14.01 18.56 20.70
N GLY A 99 -13.39 18.68 19.53
CA GLY A 99 -12.68 19.87 19.11
C GLY A 99 -12.41 19.84 17.60
N PRO A 100 -12.18 21.01 16.97
CA PRO A 100 -11.84 21.12 15.54
C PRO A 100 -10.48 20.46 15.17
N THR A 101 -9.81 19.84 16.14
CA THR A 101 -8.48 19.22 16.06
C THR A 101 -8.51 17.72 16.35
N ALA A 102 -9.65 17.05 16.26
CA ALA A 102 -9.70 15.59 16.39
C ALA A 102 -8.71 14.98 15.39
N PRO A 103 -7.70 14.22 15.85
CA PRO A 103 -6.63 13.78 14.96
C PRO A 103 -7.16 12.73 13.98
N ASP A 104 -6.86 12.91 12.70
CA ASP A 104 -7.14 11.91 11.67
C ASP A 104 -6.34 10.63 12.02
N VAL A 105 -7.05 9.55 12.37
CA VAL A 105 -6.44 8.24 12.62
C VAL A 105 -6.29 7.49 11.28
N PRO A 106 -5.13 6.91 10.96
CA PRO A 106 -4.94 6.11 9.75
C PRO A 106 -5.87 4.89 9.75
N LEU A 107 -6.08 4.26 8.58
CA LEU A 107 -6.68 2.94 8.52
C LEU A 107 -5.80 1.96 9.30
N LEU A 108 -6.30 1.40 10.40
CA LEU A 108 -5.55 0.49 11.25
C LEU A 108 -5.92 -0.94 10.95
N PHE A 109 -4.91 -1.77 10.73
CA PHE A 109 -5.07 -3.21 10.55
C PHE A 109 -4.21 -3.95 11.56
N ILE A 110 -4.61 -5.16 11.92
CA ILE A 110 -3.81 -6.04 12.79
C ILE A 110 -3.32 -7.23 11.97
N ARG A 111 -1.99 -7.47 11.93
CA ARG A 111 -1.45 -8.75 11.39
C ARG A 111 -1.49 -9.76 12.51
N VAL A 112 -2.41 -10.72 12.39
CA VAL A 112 -2.59 -11.84 13.33
C VAL A 112 -1.68 -13.00 12.94
N ARG A 113 -1.49 -13.95 13.85
CA ARG A 113 -0.82 -15.24 13.62
C ARG A 113 -1.82 -16.30 13.24
N GLU A 114 -2.93 -16.39 13.97
CA GLU A 114 -3.91 -17.48 13.84
C GLU A 114 -5.36 -16.97 13.69
N PRO A 115 -6.27 -17.73 13.03
CA PRO A 115 -7.66 -17.30 12.80
C PRO A 115 -8.41 -16.95 14.09
N ALA A 116 -8.22 -17.74 15.15
CA ALA A 116 -8.89 -17.54 16.44
C ALA A 116 -8.54 -16.19 17.11
N GLN A 117 -7.40 -15.57 16.77
CA GLN A 117 -7.06 -14.25 17.31
C GLN A 117 -7.99 -13.15 16.77
N ILE A 118 -8.61 -13.34 15.61
CA ILE A 118 -9.49 -12.32 15.03
C ILE A 118 -10.71 -12.10 15.93
N THR A 119 -11.40 -13.17 16.31
CA THR A 119 -12.59 -13.11 17.17
C THR A 119 -12.24 -12.70 18.60
N ASP A 120 -11.18 -13.28 19.19
CA ASP A 120 -10.70 -12.92 20.53
C ASP A 120 -10.32 -11.44 20.65
N LEU A 121 -9.56 -10.91 19.68
CA LEU A 121 -9.17 -9.50 19.70
C LEU A 121 -10.37 -8.58 19.55
N VAL A 122 -11.31 -8.90 18.66
CA VAL A 122 -12.52 -8.08 18.48
C VAL A 122 -13.36 -8.06 19.75
N GLU A 123 -13.53 -9.19 20.44
CA GLU A 123 -14.22 -9.25 21.73
C GLU A 123 -13.51 -8.38 22.78
N ARG A 124 -12.20 -8.55 22.94
CA ARG A 124 -11.39 -7.83 23.95
C ARG A 124 -11.23 -6.34 23.67
N LEU A 125 -11.31 -5.91 22.40
CA LEU A 125 -11.29 -4.50 22.02
C LEU A 125 -12.56 -3.76 22.49
N GLY A 126 -13.69 -4.46 22.61
CA GLY A 126 -14.98 -3.85 22.93
C GLY A 126 -15.28 -2.63 22.04
N ASP A 127 -15.72 -1.52 22.63
CA ASP A 127 -16.06 -0.29 21.90
C ASP A 127 -14.88 0.30 21.09
N ALA A 128 -13.63 0.01 21.50
CA ALA A 128 -12.45 0.49 20.79
C ALA A 128 -12.26 -0.15 19.41
N VAL A 129 -13.01 -1.24 19.10
CA VAL A 129 -13.02 -1.88 17.77
C VAL A 129 -13.37 -0.91 16.64
N ARG A 130 -14.08 0.18 16.92
CA ARG A 130 -14.38 1.26 15.95
C ARG A 130 -13.15 1.92 15.32
N MET A 131 -11.98 1.78 15.94
CA MET A 131 -10.71 2.27 15.39
C MET A 131 -10.06 1.26 14.43
N LEU A 132 -10.53 0.00 14.41
CA LEU A 132 -9.99 -1.07 13.59
C LEU A 132 -10.65 -1.06 12.20
N SER A 133 -9.82 -1.12 11.16
CA SER A 133 -10.26 -1.25 9.76
C SER A 133 -10.27 -2.69 9.26
N GLY A 134 -9.49 -3.59 9.88
CA GLY A 134 -9.44 -4.99 9.48
C GLY A 134 -8.19 -5.74 9.90
N PHE A 135 -7.90 -6.83 9.19
CA PHE A 135 -6.83 -7.76 9.52
C PHE A 135 -5.94 -8.09 8.32
N VAL A 136 -4.66 -8.34 8.60
CA VAL A 136 -3.70 -8.91 7.64
C VAL A 136 -3.54 -10.39 7.93
N LEU A 137 -3.69 -11.22 6.91
CA LEU A 137 -3.79 -12.68 7.03
C LEU A 137 -2.50 -13.32 6.47
N PRO A 138 -1.56 -13.75 7.31
CA PRO A 138 -0.27 -14.29 6.85
C PRO A 138 -0.43 -15.66 6.17
N LYS A 139 0.57 -16.05 5.38
CA LYS A 139 0.72 -17.40 4.77
C LYS A 139 -0.60 -17.90 4.17
N PHE A 140 -1.26 -17.04 3.38
CA PHE A 140 -2.62 -17.27 2.91
C PHE A 140 -2.65 -18.32 1.78
N THR A 141 -3.41 -19.40 2.00
CA THR A 141 -3.72 -20.47 1.05
C THR A 141 -5.23 -20.70 0.99
N GLU A 142 -5.73 -21.61 0.16
CA GLU A 142 -7.17 -21.95 0.14
C GLU A 142 -7.65 -22.47 1.50
N GLU A 143 -6.97 -23.48 2.04
CA GLU A 143 -7.35 -24.13 3.30
C GLU A 143 -7.23 -23.19 4.50
N ARG A 144 -6.07 -22.55 4.67
CA ARG A 144 -5.83 -21.65 5.82
C ARG A 144 -6.59 -20.34 5.68
N GLY A 145 -6.68 -19.82 4.46
CA GLY A 145 -7.35 -18.57 4.16
C GLY A 145 -8.84 -18.61 4.39
N ALA A 146 -9.50 -19.74 4.12
CA ALA A 146 -10.91 -19.95 4.43
C ALA A 146 -11.20 -19.76 5.92
N LEU A 147 -10.38 -20.34 6.80
CA LEU A 147 -10.53 -20.23 8.25
C LEU A 147 -10.40 -18.77 8.72
N PHE A 148 -9.44 -18.02 8.19
CA PHE A 148 -9.29 -16.60 8.52
C PHE A 148 -10.49 -15.76 8.06
N LEU A 149 -11.01 -16.01 6.86
CA LEU A 149 -12.14 -15.25 6.31
C LEU A 149 -13.46 -15.58 7.01
N GLU A 150 -13.63 -16.81 7.48
CA GLU A 150 -14.74 -17.22 8.34
C GLU A 150 -14.68 -16.52 9.70
N ALA A 151 -13.52 -16.54 10.37
CA ALA A 151 -13.32 -15.82 11.62
C ALA A 151 -13.54 -14.31 11.49
N LEU A 152 -13.12 -13.72 10.35
CA LEU A 152 -13.39 -12.31 10.05
C LEU A 152 -14.89 -12.02 9.90
N ALA A 153 -15.63 -12.88 9.20
CA ALA A 153 -17.06 -12.73 9.02
C ALA A 153 -17.84 -12.86 10.34
N GLU A 154 -17.41 -13.79 11.20
CA GLU A 154 -17.93 -13.93 12.57
C GLU A 154 -17.68 -12.67 13.39
N ALA A 155 -16.44 -12.16 13.38
CA ALA A 155 -16.06 -10.96 14.13
C ALA A 155 -16.80 -9.71 13.65
N GLU A 156 -16.95 -9.54 12.32
CA GLU A 156 -17.74 -8.46 11.72
C GLU A 156 -19.21 -8.52 12.16
N SER A 157 -19.81 -9.72 12.19
CA SER A 157 -21.17 -9.92 12.68
C SER A 157 -21.31 -9.60 14.17
N ALA A 158 -20.29 -9.92 14.98
CA ALA A 158 -20.31 -9.70 16.42
C ALA A 158 -20.15 -8.21 16.79
N CYS A 159 -19.26 -7.48 16.12
CA CYS A 159 -19.01 -6.07 16.43
C CYS A 159 -19.93 -5.10 15.68
N GLY A 160 -20.66 -5.57 14.65
CA GLY A 160 -21.57 -4.76 13.85
C GLY A 160 -20.86 -3.71 12.97
N GLN A 161 -19.56 -3.90 12.72
CA GLN A 161 -18.73 -2.98 11.94
C GLN A 161 -18.04 -3.71 10.82
N ARG A 162 -17.93 -3.04 9.67
CA ARG A 162 -17.26 -3.59 8.50
C ARG A 162 -15.77 -3.80 8.78
N LEU A 163 -15.29 -5.01 8.56
CA LEU A 163 -13.87 -5.36 8.70
C LEU A 163 -13.30 -5.90 7.39
N PHE A 164 -12.13 -5.42 7.01
CA PHE A 164 -11.44 -5.83 5.80
C PHE A 164 -10.39 -6.92 6.04
N ALA A 165 -10.16 -7.76 5.05
CA ALA A 165 -9.04 -8.69 4.96
C ALA A 165 -7.97 -8.14 4.00
N MET A 166 -6.70 -8.34 4.38
CA MET A 166 -5.56 -8.23 3.47
C MET A 166 -4.73 -9.53 3.52
N PRO A 167 -5.04 -10.51 2.66
CA PRO A 167 -4.25 -11.73 2.50
C PRO A 167 -2.79 -11.44 2.13
N VAL A 168 -1.84 -12.17 2.73
CA VAL A 168 -0.42 -12.13 2.36
C VAL A 168 -0.04 -13.44 1.69
N LEU A 169 0.40 -13.33 0.44
CA LEU A 169 0.87 -14.43 -0.40
C LEU A 169 2.37 -14.59 -0.18
N GLU A 170 2.72 -15.54 0.68
CA GLU A 170 4.10 -15.72 1.16
C GLU A 170 4.45 -17.19 1.45
N SER A 171 3.51 -18.12 1.19
CA SER A 171 3.72 -19.55 1.40
C SER A 171 4.73 -20.10 0.38
N PRO A 172 5.77 -20.85 0.80
CA PRO A 172 6.84 -21.33 -0.07
C PRO A 172 6.38 -22.10 -1.31
N GLU A 173 5.24 -22.79 -1.22
CA GLU A 173 4.67 -23.60 -2.29
C GLU A 173 4.25 -22.78 -3.52
N LEU A 174 4.12 -21.45 -3.39
CA LEU A 174 3.95 -20.55 -4.54
C LEU A 174 5.21 -20.47 -5.42
N LEU A 175 6.40 -20.78 -4.88
CA LEU A 175 7.66 -20.76 -5.64
C LEU A 175 7.82 -21.99 -6.52
N HIS A 176 7.27 -23.13 -6.10
CA HIS A 176 7.39 -24.40 -6.80
C HIS A 176 6.51 -24.42 -8.06
N LEU A 177 7.10 -24.70 -9.22
CA LEU A 177 6.40 -24.65 -10.51
C LEU A 177 5.26 -25.67 -10.58
N GLU A 178 5.47 -26.84 -9.97
CA GLU A 178 4.54 -27.96 -9.96
C GLU A 178 3.27 -27.71 -9.13
N THR A 179 3.32 -26.83 -8.12
CA THR A 179 2.17 -26.52 -7.25
C THR A 179 1.58 -25.13 -7.45
N ARG A 180 2.37 -24.18 -7.98
CA ARG A 180 1.99 -22.75 -8.08
C ARG A 180 0.62 -22.53 -8.72
N ALA A 181 0.35 -23.19 -9.85
CA ALA A 181 -0.89 -22.98 -10.59
C ALA A 181 -2.13 -23.38 -9.78
N GLU A 182 -2.08 -24.53 -9.10
CA GLU A 182 -3.19 -25.02 -8.27
C GLU A 182 -3.42 -24.12 -7.05
N ILE A 183 -2.34 -23.71 -6.39
CA ILE A 183 -2.41 -22.83 -5.21
C ILE A 183 -3.01 -21.46 -5.58
N LEU A 184 -2.56 -20.84 -6.67
CA LEU A 184 -3.11 -19.56 -7.13
C LEU A 184 -4.60 -19.66 -7.47
N GLN A 185 -5.03 -20.78 -8.05
CA GLN A 185 -6.46 -21.03 -8.30
C GLN A 185 -7.26 -21.19 -7.00
N GLY A 186 -6.72 -21.90 -6.01
CA GLY A 186 -7.36 -22.03 -4.70
C GLY A 186 -7.47 -20.71 -3.94
N ILE A 187 -6.41 -19.89 -3.99
CA ILE A 187 -6.44 -18.52 -3.46
C ILE A 187 -7.51 -17.71 -4.19
N ALA A 188 -7.56 -17.74 -5.53
CA ALA A 188 -8.53 -17.00 -6.32
C ALA A 188 -9.97 -17.33 -5.93
N ARG A 189 -10.31 -18.62 -5.80
CA ARG A 189 -11.64 -19.06 -5.32
C ARG A 189 -11.97 -18.51 -3.94
N SER A 190 -10.99 -18.56 -3.02
CA SER A 190 -11.16 -18.12 -1.64
C SER A 190 -11.42 -16.63 -1.54
N VAL A 191 -10.60 -15.81 -2.22
CA VAL A 191 -10.74 -14.35 -2.16
C VAL A 191 -11.97 -13.86 -2.92
N ASP A 192 -12.39 -14.55 -3.99
CA ASP A 192 -13.61 -14.21 -4.73
C ASP A 192 -14.88 -14.49 -3.94
N LYS A 193 -14.93 -15.62 -3.19
CA LYS A 193 -16.04 -15.93 -2.27
C LYS A 193 -16.28 -14.81 -1.24
N TYR A 194 -15.23 -14.10 -0.83
CA TYR A 194 -15.27 -13.02 0.16
C TYR A 194 -14.89 -11.65 -0.43
N ARG A 195 -15.17 -11.44 -1.73
CA ARG A 195 -14.67 -10.29 -2.51
C ARG A 195 -14.86 -8.93 -1.85
N ASP A 196 -16.03 -8.68 -1.25
CA ASP A 196 -16.35 -7.38 -0.63
C ASP A 196 -15.59 -7.11 0.67
N ARG A 197 -14.95 -8.14 1.24
CA ARG A 197 -14.12 -8.06 2.45
C ARG A 197 -12.63 -7.99 2.11
N VAL A 198 -12.20 -8.52 0.96
CA VAL A 198 -10.78 -8.50 0.57
C VAL A 198 -10.43 -7.14 -0.01
N LEU A 199 -9.64 -6.37 0.73
CA LEU A 199 -9.26 -5.01 0.35
C LEU A 199 -8.08 -4.99 -0.62
N ALA A 200 -7.03 -5.77 -0.33
CA ALA A 200 -5.85 -5.90 -1.17
C ALA A 200 -5.11 -7.21 -0.88
N LEU A 201 -4.40 -7.72 -1.88
CA LEU A 201 -3.49 -8.85 -1.76
C LEU A 201 -2.06 -8.34 -1.59
N ARG A 202 -1.32 -8.91 -0.65
CA ARG A 202 0.06 -8.55 -0.33
C ARG A 202 1.02 -9.67 -0.71
N LEU A 203 2.28 -9.32 -0.91
CA LEU A 203 3.35 -10.26 -1.28
C LEU A 203 4.42 -10.28 -0.17
N GLY A 204 4.66 -11.45 0.43
CA GLY A 204 5.71 -11.67 1.42
C GLY A 204 6.99 -12.18 0.76
N VAL A 205 7.74 -11.27 0.14
CA VAL A 205 8.98 -11.63 -0.59
C VAL A 205 10.08 -12.14 0.34
N THR A 206 10.12 -11.68 1.59
CA THR A 206 11.13 -12.12 2.55
C THR A 206 10.99 -13.61 2.87
N ASP A 207 9.77 -14.12 3.09
CA ASP A 207 9.51 -15.56 3.23
C ASP A 207 9.91 -16.34 1.98
N PHE A 208 9.63 -15.80 0.79
CA PHE A 208 10.04 -16.45 -0.45
C PHE A 208 11.56 -16.58 -0.59
N CYS A 209 12.28 -15.51 -0.28
CA CYS A 209 13.74 -15.54 -0.27
C CYS A 209 14.27 -16.52 0.80
N SER A 210 13.68 -16.52 1.99
CA SER A 210 14.05 -17.40 3.11
C SER A 210 13.94 -18.88 2.74
N ALA A 211 12.87 -19.28 2.03
CA ALA A 211 12.66 -20.66 1.58
C ALA A 211 13.80 -21.21 0.72
N TYR A 212 14.55 -20.34 0.03
CA TYR A 212 15.70 -20.71 -0.80
C TYR A 212 17.06 -20.25 -0.23
N GLY A 213 17.08 -19.79 1.03
CA GLY A 213 18.31 -19.27 1.65
C GLY A 213 18.86 -18.02 0.96
N LEU A 214 18.00 -17.27 0.26
CA LEU A 214 18.37 -16.05 -0.45
C LEU A 214 18.19 -14.83 0.47
N ARG A 215 19.00 -13.80 0.23
CA ARG A 215 18.80 -12.47 0.80
C ARG A 215 19.08 -11.43 -0.28
N ARG A 216 18.22 -10.42 -0.39
CA ARG A 216 18.43 -9.33 -1.34
C ARG A 216 19.64 -8.49 -0.90
N ALA A 217 20.23 -7.77 -1.85
CA ALA A 217 21.18 -6.70 -1.57
C ALA A 217 20.47 -5.33 -1.70
N PRO A 218 20.98 -4.25 -1.08
CA PRO A 218 20.35 -2.92 -1.12
C PRO A 218 20.13 -2.33 -2.52
N ASP A 219 20.87 -2.79 -3.52
CA ASP A 219 20.78 -2.37 -4.92
C ASP A 219 19.93 -3.31 -5.79
N MET A 220 19.40 -4.39 -5.22
CA MET A 220 18.54 -5.37 -5.88
C MET A 220 17.07 -5.15 -5.52
N THR A 221 16.22 -5.14 -6.54
CA THR A 221 14.76 -5.18 -6.40
C THR A 221 14.27 -6.62 -6.32
N ALA A 222 13.03 -6.82 -5.87
CA ALA A 222 12.35 -8.12 -5.88
C ALA A 222 12.35 -8.77 -7.29
N TYR A 223 12.38 -7.95 -8.34
CA TYR A 223 12.38 -8.38 -9.75
C TYR A 223 13.74 -8.86 -10.25
N ASP A 224 14.83 -8.44 -9.60
CA ASP A 224 16.18 -8.93 -9.94
C ASP A 224 16.35 -10.39 -9.45
N VAL A 225 15.61 -10.81 -8.42
CA VAL A 225 15.52 -12.20 -7.95
C VAL A 225 14.50 -12.97 -8.78
N GLN A 226 14.94 -13.66 -9.83
CA GLN A 226 14.05 -14.24 -10.86
C GLN A 226 12.97 -15.19 -10.31
N ILE A 227 13.28 -16.00 -9.28
CA ILE A 227 12.27 -16.89 -8.69
C ILE A 227 11.12 -16.08 -8.06
N VAL A 228 11.43 -14.96 -7.40
CA VAL A 228 10.46 -14.03 -6.84
C VAL A 228 9.73 -13.27 -7.95
N GLY A 229 10.46 -12.68 -8.89
CA GLY A 229 9.88 -11.97 -10.03
C GLY A 229 8.87 -12.82 -10.82
N SER A 230 9.16 -14.11 -10.99
CA SER A 230 8.25 -15.07 -11.64
C SER A 230 6.95 -15.27 -10.87
N VAL A 231 7.00 -15.37 -9.54
CA VAL A 231 5.80 -15.49 -8.70
C VAL A 231 4.98 -14.21 -8.74
N ILE A 232 5.62 -13.03 -8.69
CA ILE A 232 4.92 -11.74 -8.80
C ILE A 232 4.16 -11.67 -10.13
N ALA A 233 4.79 -12.06 -11.24
CA ALA A 233 4.15 -12.08 -12.55
C ALA A 233 2.92 -13.00 -12.58
N ASP A 234 3.01 -14.21 -12.03
CA ASP A 234 1.91 -15.16 -12.01
C ASP A 234 0.77 -14.74 -11.06
N VAL A 235 1.11 -14.15 -9.91
CA VAL A 235 0.12 -13.54 -8.99
C VAL A 235 -0.65 -12.44 -9.70
N VAL A 236 0.02 -11.54 -10.42
CA VAL A 236 -0.64 -10.48 -11.19
C VAL A 236 -1.50 -11.06 -12.32
N ASN A 237 -1.01 -12.09 -13.01
CA ASN A 237 -1.72 -12.74 -14.10
C ASN A 237 -3.06 -13.35 -13.64
N VAL A 238 -3.05 -14.02 -12.47
CA VAL A 238 -4.23 -14.72 -11.94
C VAL A 238 -5.15 -13.78 -11.15
N LEU A 239 -4.58 -12.94 -10.28
CA LEU A 239 -5.32 -12.20 -9.26
C LEU A 239 -5.40 -10.69 -9.53
N GLY A 240 -4.66 -10.16 -10.50
CA GLY A 240 -4.54 -8.72 -10.80
C GLY A 240 -5.21 -8.25 -12.09
N ARG A 241 -6.10 -9.06 -12.67
CA ARG A 241 -6.73 -8.80 -13.98
C ARG A 241 -7.55 -7.52 -14.02
N ALA A 242 -7.65 -6.93 -15.21
CA ALA A 242 -8.41 -5.70 -15.45
C ALA A 242 -9.83 -5.95 -16.00
N ASP A 243 -10.27 -7.21 -16.08
CA ASP A 243 -11.57 -7.63 -16.61
C ASP A 243 -12.71 -7.63 -15.56
N GLY A 244 -12.46 -7.04 -14.39
CA GLY A 244 -13.38 -7.02 -13.25
C GLY A 244 -13.17 -8.15 -12.24
N THR A 245 -12.40 -9.19 -12.58
CA THR A 245 -12.11 -10.32 -11.67
C THR A 245 -10.90 -10.08 -10.76
N GLY A 246 -10.06 -9.10 -11.07
CA GLY A 246 -8.84 -8.81 -10.32
C GLY A 246 -9.05 -8.01 -9.03
N PHE A 247 -8.07 -8.14 -8.14
CA PHE A 247 -7.91 -7.40 -6.89
C PHE A 247 -6.73 -6.42 -7.01
N THR A 248 -6.66 -5.46 -6.09
CA THR A 248 -5.44 -4.66 -5.90
C THR A 248 -4.34 -5.53 -5.29
N ILE A 249 -3.18 -5.59 -5.94
CA ILE A 249 -1.98 -6.26 -5.42
C ILE A 249 -0.97 -5.19 -5.03
N THR A 250 -0.43 -5.25 -3.81
CA THR A 250 0.51 -4.23 -3.31
C THR A 250 1.97 -4.67 -3.48
N GLY A 251 2.85 -3.70 -3.71
CA GLY A 251 4.30 -3.90 -3.72
C GLY A 251 4.82 -4.54 -2.42
N PRO A 252 5.82 -5.44 -2.51
CA PRO A 252 6.41 -6.09 -1.35
C PRO A 252 7.23 -5.12 -0.50
N VAL A 253 7.69 -5.60 0.66
CA VAL A 253 8.55 -4.84 1.58
C VAL A 253 9.88 -4.49 0.93
N TRP A 254 10.32 -3.24 1.13
CA TRP A 254 11.71 -2.83 0.96
C TRP A 254 12.45 -2.90 2.31
N GLU A 255 13.51 -3.70 2.38
CA GLU A 255 14.16 -4.09 3.65
C GLU A 255 15.15 -3.04 4.20
N TYR A 256 15.46 -1.99 3.43
CA TYR A 256 16.55 -1.05 3.74
C TYR A 256 16.07 0.36 4.08
N PHE A 257 16.66 0.94 5.11
CA PHE A 257 16.37 2.32 5.55
C PHE A 257 17.59 3.01 6.22
N ARG A 258 18.75 2.34 6.25
CA ARG A 258 20.05 2.90 6.68
C ARG A 258 21.18 2.32 5.83
N ARG A 259 22.16 3.17 5.55
CA ARG A 259 23.28 2.93 4.64
C ARG A 259 24.10 1.69 4.99
N GLN A 260 24.22 0.75 4.05
CA GLN A 260 25.33 -0.21 4.01
C GLN A 260 26.42 0.28 3.03
N GLU A 261 27.66 -0.21 3.15
CA GLU A 261 28.72 0.10 2.18
C GLU A 261 28.29 -0.35 0.77
N ARG A 262 28.15 0.60 -0.15
CA ARG A 262 27.70 0.34 -1.52
C ARG A 262 28.85 -0.17 -2.38
N MET A 263 28.60 -1.26 -3.10
CA MET A 263 29.52 -1.79 -4.13
C MET A 263 29.31 -1.15 -5.51
N PHE A 264 28.09 -0.67 -5.82
CA PHE A 264 27.72 -0.14 -7.14
C PHE A 264 27.33 1.35 -7.10
N LYS A 265 27.38 2.02 -8.26
CA LYS A 265 27.04 3.44 -8.41
C LYS A 265 25.52 3.68 -8.29
N PRO A 266 25.07 4.80 -7.70
CA PRO A 266 23.65 5.16 -7.64
C PRO A 266 23.01 5.22 -9.04
N GLN A 267 21.84 4.62 -9.20
CA GLN A 267 21.11 4.62 -10.49
C GLN A 267 20.18 5.83 -10.66
N LEU A 268 19.99 6.64 -9.61
CA LEU A 268 19.18 7.85 -9.68
C LEU A 268 19.82 8.82 -10.69
N ARG A 269 19.10 9.19 -11.76
CA ARG A 269 19.58 10.18 -12.74
C ARG A 269 19.69 11.56 -12.10
N ARG A 270 20.71 12.34 -12.49
CA ARG A 270 20.88 13.73 -12.03
C ARG A 270 19.87 14.71 -12.63
N SER A 271 19.43 14.46 -13.86
CA SER A 271 18.58 15.39 -14.61
C SER A 271 17.28 15.86 -13.93
N PRO A 272 16.59 15.05 -13.10
CA PRO A 272 15.41 15.52 -12.35
C PRO A 272 15.74 16.40 -11.14
N PHE A 273 17.03 16.57 -10.78
CA PHE A 273 17.47 17.19 -9.54
C PHE A 273 18.39 18.40 -9.73
N LEU A 274 18.50 18.95 -10.95
CA LEU A 274 19.56 19.89 -11.33
C LEU A 274 19.49 21.29 -10.70
N GLU A 275 18.47 21.62 -9.91
CA GLU A 275 18.29 22.97 -9.33
C GLU A 275 18.21 22.98 -7.81
N GLY A 276 19.14 23.71 -7.17
CA GLY A 276 19.09 24.10 -5.75
C GLY A 276 18.78 22.96 -4.77
N ARG A 277 17.66 23.08 -4.03
CA ARG A 277 17.16 22.13 -3.02
C ARG A 277 16.95 20.70 -3.55
N ALA A 278 16.87 20.51 -4.87
CA ALA A 278 16.69 19.19 -5.47
C ALA A 278 17.97 18.33 -5.40
N GLU A 279 19.18 18.92 -5.49
CA GLU A 279 20.44 18.16 -5.32
C GLU A 279 20.64 17.71 -3.86
N GLU A 280 20.22 18.52 -2.88
CA GLU A 280 20.23 18.13 -1.46
C GLU A 280 19.27 16.97 -1.20
N LEU A 281 18.06 17.03 -1.76
CA LEU A 281 17.08 15.94 -1.66
C LEU A 281 17.58 14.65 -2.33
N ARG A 282 18.19 14.77 -3.51
CA ARG A 282 18.86 13.64 -4.18
C ARG A 282 19.92 13.02 -3.30
N THR A 283 20.75 13.84 -2.65
CA THR A 283 21.81 13.37 -1.78
C THR A 283 21.21 12.62 -0.59
N ALA A 284 20.18 13.15 0.06
CA ALA A 284 19.45 12.47 1.13
C ALA A 284 18.82 11.15 0.67
N LEU A 285 18.17 11.11 -0.50
CA LEU A 285 17.60 9.89 -1.08
C LEU A 285 18.66 8.80 -1.29
N ILE A 286 19.84 9.19 -1.77
CA ILE A 286 20.97 8.28 -1.96
C ILE A 286 21.56 7.86 -0.59
N GLU A 287 21.71 8.78 0.35
CA GLU A 287 22.26 8.46 1.67
C GLU A 287 21.40 7.47 2.48
N HIS A 288 20.10 7.44 2.21
CA HIS A 288 19.14 6.56 2.87
C HIS A 288 18.79 5.28 2.09
N ASP A 289 19.53 4.94 1.03
CA ASP A 289 19.27 3.78 0.16
C ASP A 289 17.84 3.74 -0.40
N LEU A 290 17.28 4.92 -0.69
CA LEU A 290 15.94 5.06 -1.24
C LEU A 290 15.92 5.03 -2.78
N ASP A 291 17.07 5.06 -3.45
CA ASP A 291 17.14 4.88 -4.90
C ASP A 291 16.72 3.47 -5.35
N GLY A 292 17.09 2.43 -4.59
CA GLY A 292 16.59 1.07 -4.78
C GLY A 292 15.08 0.97 -4.56
N LEU A 293 14.57 1.62 -3.51
CA LEU A 293 13.13 1.72 -3.23
C LEU A 293 12.38 2.38 -4.41
N LEU A 294 12.86 3.52 -4.91
CA LEU A 294 12.23 4.23 -6.02
C LEU A 294 12.19 3.37 -7.30
N ARG A 295 13.30 2.67 -7.59
CA ARG A 295 13.37 1.72 -8.71
C ARG A 295 12.36 0.58 -8.54
N GLU A 296 12.25 0.01 -7.34
CA GLU A 296 11.29 -1.06 -7.07
C GLU A 296 9.84 -0.56 -7.19
N ILE A 297 9.49 0.63 -6.72
CA ILE A 297 8.13 1.20 -6.87
C ILE A 297 7.77 1.38 -8.34
N GLU A 298 8.70 1.85 -9.17
CA GLU A 298 8.47 1.97 -10.62
C GLU A 298 8.25 0.60 -11.28
N LEU A 299 9.01 -0.43 -10.87
CA LEU A 299 8.81 -1.80 -11.34
C LEU A 299 7.50 -2.40 -10.81
N ASP A 300 7.15 -2.16 -9.55
CA ASP A 300 5.85 -2.52 -8.95
C ASP A 300 4.72 -2.01 -9.86
N ARG A 301 4.74 -0.71 -10.17
CA ARG A 301 3.75 -0.07 -11.04
C ARG A 301 3.75 -0.63 -12.47
N ALA A 302 4.92 -0.82 -13.07
CA ALA A 302 5.06 -1.37 -14.41
C ALA A 302 4.53 -2.81 -14.52
N ASN A 303 4.58 -3.57 -13.43
CA ASN A 303 4.07 -4.93 -13.34
C ASN A 303 2.65 -5.01 -12.77
N GLY A 304 1.94 -3.87 -12.62
CA GLY A 304 0.53 -3.84 -12.24
C GLY A 304 0.25 -3.86 -10.73
N LEU A 305 1.26 -3.66 -9.89
CA LEU A 305 1.11 -3.51 -8.44
C LEU A 305 0.84 -2.05 -8.09
N LEU A 306 0.15 -1.82 -6.97
CA LEU A 306 -0.25 -0.50 -6.51
C LEU A 306 -0.16 -0.42 -4.99
N GLY A 307 0.45 0.66 -4.49
CA GLY A 307 0.79 0.78 -3.07
C GLY A 307 1.98 -0.09 -2.69
N LYS A 308 2.44 0.03 -1.44
CA LYS A 308 3.63 -0.69 -0.98
C LYS A 308 3.59 -0.96 0.50
N THR A 309 4.11 -2.12 0.90
CA THR A 309 4.37 -2.43 2.30
C THR A 309 5.65 -1.71 2.76
N CYS A 310 5.52 -0.84 3.76
CA CYS A 310 6.62 -0.02 4.30
C CYS A 310 6.95 -0.45 5.73
N ILE A 311 8.23 -0.49 6.07
CA ILE A 311 8.69 -0.83 7.43
C ILE A 311 9.33 0.35 8.16
N HIS A 312 9.51 1.47 7.47
CA HIS A 312 10.11 2.67 8.04
C HIS A 312 9.36 3.94 7.56
N PRO A 313 9.17 4.96 8.42
CA PRO A 313 8.48 6.20 8.05
C PRO A 313 9.08 6.93 6.84
N SER A 314 10.39 6.81 6.60
CA SER A 314 11.05 7.45 5.45
C SER A 314 10.62 6.88 4.08
N HIS A 315 9.99 5.70 4.05
CA HIS A 315 9.48 5.10 2.81
C HIS A 315 8.17 5.73 2.34
N VAL A 316 7.43 6.36 3.26
CA VAL A 316 6.04 6.80 3.03
C VAL A 316 5.95 7.91 1.98
N ALA A 317 6.71 9.00 2.16
CA ALA A 317 6.68 10.14 1.25
C ALA A 317 7.11 9.76 -0.19
N PRO A 318 8.18 8.98 -0.41
CA PRO A 318 8.52 8.45 -1.74
C PRO A 318 7.39 7.66 -2.42
N VAL A 319 6.76 6.73 -1.70
CA VAL A 319 5.67 5.91 -2.23
C VAL A 319 4.45 6.78 -2.60
N HIS A 320 4.07 7.73 -1.73
CA HIS A 320 2.95 8.62 -2.00
C HIS A 320 3.24 9.57 -3.18
N ALA A 321 4.45 10.15 -3.25
CA ALA A 321 4.84 11.04 -4.34
C ALA A 321 4.84 10.32 -5.70
N LEU A 322 5.33 9.08 -5.79
CA LEU A 322 5.26 8.27 -7.02
C LEU A 322 3.86 7.76 -7.37
N SER A 323 2.91 7.83 -6.42
CA SER A 323 1.52 7.44 -6.65
C SER A 323 0.67 8.57 -7.24
N VAL A 324 1.13 9.83 -7.17
CA VAL A 324 0.45 10.98 -7.79
C VAL A 324 0.44 10.82 -9.31
N VAL A 325 -0.70 11.13 -9.93
CA VAL A 325 -0.85 11.08 -11.39
C VAL A 325 -0.33 12.37 -12.01
N SER A 326 0.46 12.29 -13.06
CA SER A 326 0.90 13.49 -13.77
C SER A 326 -0.25 14.12 -14.56
N HIS A 327 -0.18 15.44 -14.81
CA HIS A 327 -1.19 16.11 -15.63
C HIS A 327 -1.34 15.45 -17.02
N GLU A 328 -0.22 15.01 -17.60
CA GLU A 328 -0.17 14.31 -18.88
C GLU A 328 -0.91 12.97 -18.83
N GLU A 329 -0.59 12.08 -17.87
CA GLU A 329 -1.26 10.79 -17.70
C GLU A 329 -2.76 10.98 -17.48
N PHE A 330 -3.13 11.98 -16.69
CA PHE A 330 -4.52 12.31 -16.40
C PHE A 330 -5.27 12.75 -17.66
N THR A 331 -4.70 13.68 -18.43
CA THR A 331 -5.30 14.17 -19.68
C THR A 331 -5.48 13.05 -20.69
N ASP A 332 -4.45 12.20 -20.88
CA ASP A 332 -4.52 11.04 -21.76
C ASP A 332 -5.63 10.07 -21.34
N ALA A 333 -5.74 9.78 -20.04
CA ALA A 333 -6.75 8.87 -19.50
C ALA A 333 -8.18 9.42 -19.67
N GLN A 334 -8.40 10.71 -19.40
CA GLN A 334 -9.68 11.36 -19.65
C GLN A 334 -10.07 11.28 -21.12
N ASP A 335 -9.10 11.53 -22.00
CA ASP A 335 -9.30 11.48 -23.43
C ASP A 335 -9.67 10.08 -23.92
N ILE A 336 -8.98 9.05 -23.46
CA ILE A 336 -9.30 7.66 -23.81
C ILE A 336 -10.73 7.28 -23.39
N LEU A 337 -11.21 7.80 -22.26
CA LEU A 337 -12.50 7.39 -21.67
C LEU A 337 -13.71 8.23 -22.08
N ARG A 338 -13.55 9.20 -22.99
CA ARG A 338 -14.68 10.02 -23.47
C ARG A 338 -15.79 9.15 -24.09
N PRO A 339 -17.07 9.38 -23.75
CA PRO A 339 -18.18 8.57 -24.25
C PRO A 339 -18.28 8.50 -25.78
N GLU A 340 -17.98 9.60 -26.47
CA GLU A 340 -18.00 9.69 -27.93
C GLU A 340 -17.00 8.75 -28.61
N ARG A 341 -16.05 8.21 -27.84
CA ARG A 341 -14.96 7.34 -28.31
C ARG A 341 -15.24 5.86 -28.06
N GLY A 342 -16.46 5.48 -27.69
CA GLY A 342 -16.87 4.07 -27.50
C GLY A 342 -16.61 3.15 -28.71
N GLY A 343 -16.53 3.71 -29.93
CA GLY A 343 -16.19 2.98 -31.15
C GLY A 343 -14.72 2.55 -31.28
N GLY A 344 -13.80 3.15 -30.51
CA GLY A 344 -12.35 2.94 -30.60
C GLY A 344 -11.62 4.03 -31.39
N GLY A 345 -10.45 3.69 -31.96
CA GLY A 345 -9.61 4.59 -32.75
C GLY A 345 -8.33 5.01 -32.04
N VAL A 346 -7.54 5.85 -32.72
CA VAL A 346 -6.27 6.39 -32.23
C VAL A 346 -6.36 7.90 -32.03
N LEU A 347 -5.59 8.40 -31.07
CA LEU A 347 -5.53 9.80 -30.71
C LEU A 347 -4.07 10.20 -30.57
N ARG A 348 -3.76 11.44 -30.94
CA ARG A 348 -2.52 12.07 -30.52
C ARG A 348 -2.71 12.57 -29.08
N SER A 349 -1.77 12.25 -28.19
CA SER A 349 -1.71 12.82 -26.84
C SER A 349 -1.70 14.35 -26.89
N ALA A 350 -2.23 15.00 -25.83
CA ALA A 350 -2.24 16.47 -25.73
C ALA A 350 -0.83 17.06 -25.74
N TYR A 351 0.13 16.36 -25.12
CA TYR A 351 1.56 16.71 -25.12
C TYR A 351 2.29 16.33 -26.41
N THR A 352 1.59 15.70 -27.36
CA THR A 352 2.05 15.37 -28.71
C THR A 352 3.26 14.43 -28.82
N ASN A 353 3.58 13.71 -27.74
CA ASN A 353 4.75 12.83 -27.61
C ASN A 353 4.42 11.33 -27.75
N LYS A 354 3.13 10.95 -27.70
CA LYS A 354 2.68 9.56 -27.84
C LYS A 354 1.31 9.43 -28.55
N MET A 355 1.02 8.20 -28.98
CA MET A 355 -0.27 7.77 -29.54
C MET A 355 -1.08 7.04 -28.47
N ASN A 356 -2.35 7.40 -28.34
CA ASN A 356 -3.31 6.73 -27.45
C ASN A 356 -4.29 5.90 -28.27
N GLU A 357 -4.34 4.59 -28.03
CA GLU A 357 -5.33 3.70 -28.63
C GLU A 357 -6.49 3.49 -27.66
N VAL A 358 -7.70 3.87 -28.05
CA VAL A 358 -8.84 3.98 -27.13
C VAL A 358 -9.20 2.63 -26.47
N LYS A 359 -9.30 1.55 -27.26
CA LYS A 359 -9.67 0.22 -26.72
C LYS A 359 -8.53 -0.43 -25.93
N PRO A 360 -7.29 -0.54 -26.46
CA PRO A 360 -6.19 -1.15 -25.73
C PRO A 360 -5.83 -0.41 -24.44
N HIS A 361 -5.90 0.92 -24.42
CA HIS A 361 -5.51 1.71 -23.25
C HIS A 361 -6.66 2.00 -22.27
N ARG A 362 -7.88 1.50 -22.52
CA ARG A 362 -9.05 1.77 -21.65
C ARG A 362 -8.82 1.32 -20.20
N ALA A 363 -8.37 0.08 -19.99
CA ALA A 363 -8.12 -0.45 -18.65
C ALA A 363 -7.03 0.34 -17.91
N TRP A 364 -5.99 0.77 -18.63
CA TRP A 364 -4.97 1.66 -18.10
C TRP A 364 -5.59 3.00 -17.68
N ALA A 365 -6.38 3.62 -18.55
CA ALA A 365 -7.02 4.91 -18.27
C ALA A 365 -7.96 4.84 -17.06
N GLU A 366 -8.75 3.78 -16.92
CA GLU A 366 -9.67 3.58 -15.78
C GLU A 366 -8.90 3.49 -14.45
N ARG A 367 -7.77 2.75 -14.44
CA ARG A 367 -6.89 2.66 -13.26
C ARG A 367 -6.19 3.98 -12.97
N THR A 368 -5.73 4.70 -14.00
CA THR A 368 -5.11 6.02 -13.87
C THR A 368 -6.07 7.04 -13.27
N LEU A 369 -7.33 7.09 -13.73
CA LEU A 369 -8.33 8.01 -13.15
C LEU A 369 -8.70 7.65 -11.71
N GLN A 370 -8.76 6.36 -11.36
CA GLN A 370 -8.97 5.92 -9.98
C GLN A 370 -7.79 6.30 -9.06
N ARG A 371 -6.55 6.18 -9.56
CA ARG A 371 -5.36 6.67 -8.84
C ARG A 371 -5.37 8.19 -8.70
N ALA A 372 -5.78 8.92 -9.74
CA ALA A 372 -5.92 10.38 -9.72
C ALA A 372 -6.97 10.86 -8.71
N GLU A 373 -8.07 10.12 -8.53
CA GLU A 373 -9.06 10.41 -7.50
C GLU A 373 -8.45 10.34 -6.10
N VAL A 374 -7.64 9.30 -5.82
CA VAL A 374 -7.09 9.03 -4.49
C VAL A 374 -5.83 9.82 -4.16
N PHE A 375 -4.91 9.98 -5.11
CA PHE A 375 -3.61 10.63 -4.91
C PHE A 375 -3.53 12.02 -5.54
N GLY A 376 -4.57 12.47 -6.23
CA GLY A 376 -4.60 13.74 -6.94
C GLY A 376 -3.87 13.70 -8.29
N VAL A 377 -3.93 14.84 -8.97
CA VAL A 377 -3.25 15.12 -10.24
C VAL A 377 -2.30 16.28 -10.01
N ALA A 378 -1.01 16.08 -10.27
CA ALA A 378 -0.01 17.14 -10.21
C ALA A 378 -0.30 18.23 -11.25
N ARG A 379 0.10 19.48 -10.97
CA ARG A 379 0.15 20.53 -12.01
C ARG A 379 1.19 20.19 -13.08
N GLU A 380 1.11 20.87 -14.23
CA GLU A 380 1.97 20.59 -15.40
C GLU A 380 3.47 20.73 -15.11
N ASP A 381 3.82 21.67 -14.22
CA ASP A 381 5.18 22.02 -13.83
C ASP A 381 5.65 21.34 -12.53
N VAL A 382 4.79 20.54 -11.89
CA VAL A 382 5.07 19.88 -10.62
C VAL A 382 5.53 18.45 -10.86
N GLY A 383 6.75 18.15 -10.42
CA GLY A 383 7.37 16.84 -10.55
C GLY A 383 7.37 16.02 -9.25
N PHE A 384 7.95 14.83 -9.33
CA PHE A 384 8.18 13.95 -8.17
C PHE A 384 8.95 14.64 -7.04
N VAL A 385 9.96 15.44 -7.38
CA VAL A 385 10.83 16.13 -6.41
C VAL A 385 10.03 17.12 -5.56
N ASP A 386 9.15 17.91 -6.20
CA ASP A 386 8.30 18.90 -5.53
C ASP A 386 7.33 18.23 -4.55
N LEU A 387 6.66 17.17 -5.01
CA LEU A 387 5.75 16.37 -4.19
C LEU A 387 6.46 15.71 -3.01
N LEU A 388 7.65 15.16 -3.23
CA LEU A 388 8.45 14.54 -2.19
C LEU A 388 8.92 15.58 -1.16
N ALA A 389 9.45 16.72 -1.61
CA ALA A 389 9.90 17.79 -0.72
C ALA A 389 8.75 18.35 0.13
N ALA A 390 7.58 18.52 -0.46
CA ALA A 390 6.37 18.92 0.25
C ALA A 390 5.89 17.82 1.23
N GLY A 391 6.03 16.54 0.88
CA GLY A 391 5.68 15.42 1.75
C GLY A 391 6.59 15.27 2.96
N LEU A 392 7.84 15.73 2.88
CA LEU A 392 8.85 15.65 3.94
C LEU A 392 8.90 16.88 4.85
N THR A 393 8.29 17.99 4.46
CA THR A 393 8.30 19.22 5.26
C THR A 393 7.32 19.07 6.42
N ASN A 394 7.90 18.94 7.63
CA ASN A 394 7.22 19.01 8.92
C ASN A 394 8.08 19.79 9.90
#